data_AF-A0A966ETH0-F1
#
_entry.id   AF-A0A966ETH0-F1
#
_cell.length_a   1.000
_cell.length_b   1.000
_cell.length_c   1.000
_cell.angle_alpha   90.00
_cell.angle_beta   90.00
_cell.angle_gamma   90.00
#
_symmetry.space_group_name_H-M   'P 1'
#
loop_
_entity.id
_entity.type
_entity.pdbx_description
1 polymer ?
#
loop_
_entity_poly.entity_id
_entity_poly.type
_entity_poly.pdbx_seq_one_letter_code
_entity_poly.pdbx_strand_id
1 'polypeptide(L)'
;PKESPRKTVQTVIRPTLVIDKPVRTGQSIYAEGADLVLLAIANAGSELIADGDIHVYAPLRGKAIAGAHGNAAARIFVHKLEAELLSIAGCFKVFEDGIPEEVRGKAAQIHLEGT
;
A
#
# COMPACT_ATOMS: atom_id res chain seq x y z
N PRO A 1 2.68 -37.94 2.27
CA PRO A 1 1.87 -36.77 1.82
C PRO A 1 2.43 -36.23 0.50
N LYS A 2 1.65 -36.23 -0.58
CA LYS A 2 2.08 -35.65 -1.86
C LYS A 2 1.96 -34.13 -1.74
N GLU A 3 3.09 -33.45 -1.72
CA GLU A 3 3.17 -32.00 -1.73
C GLU A 3 2.51 -31.49 -3.01
N SER A 4 1.44 -30.70 -2.87
CA SER A 4 0.77 -30.07 -4.00
C SER A 4 1.74 -29.08 -4.65
N PRO A 5 1.92 -29.09 -5.99
CA PRO A 5 2.88 -28.21 -6.63
C PRO A 5 2.47 -26.76 -6.35
N ARG A 6 3.34 -26.01 -5.64
CA ARG A 6 3.23 -24.55 -5.53
C ARG A 6 3.22 -24.02 -6.96
N LYS A 7 2.08 -23.49 -7.41
CA LYS A 7 2.00 -22.80 -8.70
C LYS A 7 3.00 -21.65 -8.65
N THR A 8 4.07 -21.74 -9.44
CA THR A 8 4.95 -20.61 -9.71
C THR A 8 4.14 -19.60 -10.52
N VAL A 9 3.50 -18.66 -9.83
CA VAL A 9 2.81 -17.55 -10.49
C VAL A 9 3.88 -16.72 -11.16
N GLN A 10 3.93 -16.74 -12.50
CA GLN A 10 4.77 -15.81 -13.24
C GLN A 10 4.15 -14.42 -13.08
N THR A 11 4.79 -13.57 -12.28
CA THR A 11 4.36 -12.17 -12.11
C THR A 11 4.59 -11.42 -13.42
N VAL A 12 3.50 -11.05 -14.09
CA VAL A 12 3.56 -10.15 -15.24
C VAL A 12 3.80 -8.75 -14.70
N ILE A 13 5.00 -8.21 -14.93
CA ILE A 13 5.32 -6.82 -14.55
C ILE A 13 4.61 -5.89 -15.54
N ARG A 14 3.70 -5.06 -15.02
CA ARG A 14 2.97 -4.04 -15.77
C ARG A 14 3.57 -2.65 -15.50
N PRO A 15 3.36 -1.67 -16.39
CA PRO A 15 3.73 -0.28 -16.12
C PRO A 15 3.06 0.24 -14.85
N THR A 16 3.75 1.10 -14.12
CA THR A 16 3.24 1.81 -12.94
C THR A 16 1.90 2.49 -13.21
N LEU A 17 0.92 2.29 -12.33
CA LEU A 17 -0.35 2.99 -12.36
C LEU A 17 -0.19 4.36 -11.69
N VAL A 18 -0.48 5.43 -12.42
CA VAL A 18 -0.47 6.80 -11.88
C VAL A 18 -1.89 7.33 -11.78
N ILE A 19 -2.29 7.77 -10.58
CA ILE A 19 -3.59 8.40 -10.32
C ILE A 19 -3.36 9.84 -9.86
N ASP A 20 -3.98 10.78 -10.55
CA ASP A 20 -3.87 12.23 -10.29
C ASP A 20 -5.15 12.85 -9.71
N LYS A 21 -6.16 12.00 -9.41
CA LYS A 21 -7.45 12.42 -8.85
C LYS A 21 -7.62 11.93 -7.42
N PRO A 22 -8.31 12.70 -6.55
CA PRO A 22 -8.60 12.27 -5.20
C PRO A 22 -9.33 10.91 -5.16
N VAL A 23 -8.88 10.03 -4.28
CA VAL A 23 -9.56 8.75 -4.01
C VAL A 23 -10.50 8.95 -2.83
N ARG A 24 -11.79 8.78 -3.07
CA ARG A 24 -12.88 9.06 -2.12
C ARG A 24 -13.20 7.84 -1.27
N THR A 25 -13.91 8.08 -0.17
CA THR A 25 -14.44 7.02 0.71
C THR A 25 -15.18 5.96 -0.10
N GLY A 26 -14.89 4.69 0.17
CA GLY A 26 -15.48 3.53 -0.51
C GLY A 26 -14.89 3.21 -1.88
N GLN A 27 -13.98 4.03 -2.41
CA GLN A 27 -13.27 3.72 -3.65
C GLN A 27 -12.05 2.84 -3.38
N SER A 28 -11.79 1.90 -4.29
CA SER A 28 -10.61 1.04 -4.28
C SER A 28 -9.87 1.17 -5.60
N ILE A 29 -8.56 1.43 -5.52
CA ILE A 29 -7.64 1.50 -6.65
C ILE A 29 -6.70 0.32 -6.55
N TYR A 30 -6.60 -0.49 -7.60
CA TYR A 30 -5.72 -1.65 -7.64
C TYR A 30 -4.75 -1.60 -8.82
N ALA A 31 -3.46 -1.58 -8.50
CA ALA A 31 -2.35 -1.75 -9.44
C ALA A 31 -1.89 -3.22 -9.47
N GLU A 32 -2.60 -4.04 -10.25
CA GLU A 32 -2.25 -5.44 -10.47
C GLU A 32 -0.94 -5.56 -11.27
N GLY A 33 0.03 -6.32 -10.75
CA GLY A 33 1.33 -6.55 -11.36
C GLY A 33 2.22 -5.30 -11.46
N ALA A 34 1.91 -4.23 -10.73
CA ALA A 34 2.60 -2.95 -10.84
C ALA A 34 2.70 -2.21 -9.51
N ASP A 35 3.52 -1.16 -9.51
CA ASP A 35 3.52 -0.12 -8.48
C ASP A 35 2.34 0.85 -8.69
N LEU A 36 1.93 1.51 -7.61
CA LEU A 36 0.91 2.56 -7.61
C LEU A 36 1.50 3.90 -7.17
N VAL A 37 1.33 4.93 -8.00
CA VAL A 37 1.65 6.32 -7.66
C VAL A 37 0.36 7.13 -7.58
N LEU A 38 0.12 7.75 -6.43
CA LEU A 38 -1.00 8.65 -6.20
C LEU A 38 -0.48 10.08 -5.97
N LEU A 39 -0.93 11.00 -6.81
CA LEU A 39 -0.56 12.43 -6.79
C LEU A 39 -1.65 13.31 -6.12
N ALA A 40 -2.65 12.69 -5.52
CA ALA A 40 -3.79 13.36 -4.90
C ALA A 40 -4.15 12.72 -3.54
N ILE A 41 -5.02 13.36 -2.78
CA ILE A 41 -5.43 12.86 -1.46
C ILE A 41 -6.16 11.51 -1.56
N ALA A 42 -5.82 10.58 -0.66
CA ALA A 42 -6.62 9.39 -0.37
C ALA A 42 -7.42 9.64 0.91
N ASN A 43 -8.75 9.63 0.82
CA ASN A 43 -9.63 9.95 1.94
C ASN A 43 -9.85 8.74 2.88
N ALA A 44 -10.32 9.02 4.09
CA ALA A 44 -10.76 7.99 5.03
C ALA A 44 -11.75 7.01 4.34
N GLY A 45 -11.54 5.71 4.56
CA GLY A 45 -12.30 4.64 3.91
C GLY A 45 -12.01 4.41 2.42
N SER A 46 -11.00 5.06 1.81
CA SER A 46 -10.49 4.65 0.50
C SER A 46 -9.46 3.52 0.60
N GLU A 47 -9.27 2.77 -0.47
CA GLU A 47 -8.27 1.70 -0.54
C GLU A 47 -7.31 1.89 -1.71
N LEU A 48 -6.01 1.79 -1.42
CA LEU A 48 -4.94 1.75 -2.39
C LEU A 48 -4.28 0.37 -2.31
N ILE A 49 -4.25 -0.37 -3.40
CA ILE A 49 -3.72 -1.73 -3.46
C ILE A 49 -2.70 -1.80 -4.60
N ALA A 50 -1.54 -2.39 -4.34
CA ALA A 50 -0.52 -2.63 -5.35
C ALA A 50 0.20 -3.96 -5.08
N ASP A 51 0.58 -4.64 -6.16
CA ASP A 51 1.47 -5.81 -6.07
C ASP A 51 2.93 -5.42 -5.86
N GLY A 52 3.29 -4.22 -6.29
CA GLY A 52 4.58 -3.59 -6.01
C GLY A 52 4.49 -2.57 -4.88
N ASP A 53 5.21 -1.47 -5.06
CA ASP A 53 5.28 -0.34 -4.14
C ASP A 53 4.05 0.56 -4.25
N ILE A 54 3.77 1.31 -3.17
CA ILE A 54 2.79 2.39 -3.17
C ILE A 54 3.49 3.71 -2.84
N HIS A 55 3.29 4.72 -3.66
CA HIS A 55 3.76 6.08 -3.45
C HIS A 55 2.57 7.05 -3.36
N VAL A 56 2.45 7.77 -2.26
CA VAL A 56 1.42 8.79 -2.06
C VAL A 56 2.07 10.14 -1.82
N TYR A 57 1.98 11.02 -2.80
CA TYR A 57 2.52 12.38 -2.76
C TYR A 57 1.50 13.41 -2.26
N ALA A 58 0.65 12.98 -1.32
CA ALA A 58 -0.43 13.74 -0.69
C ALA A 58 -0.75 13.12 0.69
N PRO A 59 -1.73 13.63 1.45
CA PRO A 59 -2.20 12.93 2.64
C PRO A 59 -2.80 11.56 2.29
N LEU A 60 -2.32 10.53 2.98
CA LEU A 60 -2.93 9.20 2.98
C LEU A 60 -3.77 9.06 4.24
N ARG A 61 -5.11 9.14 4.12
CA ARG A 61 -6.05 8.93 5.23
C ARG A 61 -6.76 7.58 5.19
N GLY A 62 -6.82 6.96 4.02
CA GLY A 62 -7.41 5.63 3.85
C GLY A 62 -6.43 4.50 4.18
N LYS A 63 -6.60 3.40 3.46
CA LYS A 63 -5.81 2.17 3.58
C LYS A 63 -4.82 2.06 2.43
N ALA A 64 -3.60 1.59 2.71
CA ALA A 64 -2.63 1.23 1.68
C ALA A 64 -2.11 -0.19 1.89
N ILE A 65 -2.17 -1.00 0.84
CA ILE A 65 -1.83 -2.43 0.82
C ILE A 65 -0.83 -2.66 -0.31
N ALA A 66 0.46 -2.66 0.02
CA ALA A 66 1.54 -2.93 -0.91
C ALA A 66 1.94 -4.39 -0.87
N GLY A 67 2.59 -4.86 -1.95
CA GLY A 67 2.98 -6.26 -2.05
C GLY A 67 1.79 -7.23 -1.93
N ALA A 68 0.62 -6.89 -2.48
CA ALA A 68 -0.61 -7.66 -2.32
C ALA A 68 -0.48 -9.14 -2.74
N HIS A 69 0.37 -9.45 -3.73
CA HIS A 69 0.77 -10.81 -4.10
C HIS A 69 1.96 -11.40 -3.31
N GLY A 70 2.23 -10.91 -2.10
CA GLY A 70 3.24 -11.46 -1.19
C GLY A 70 4.66 -10.93 -1.38
N ASN A 71 4.82 -9.79 -2.07
CA ASN A 71 6.13 -9.14 -2.20
C ASN A 71 6.52 -8.45 -0.88
N ALA A 72 7.28 -9.15 -0.04
CA ALA A 72 7.73 -8.63 1.25
C ALA A 72 8.81 -7.53 1.16
N ALA A 73 9.40 -7.34 -0.04
CA ALA A 73 10.32 -6.23 -0.31
C ALA A 73 9.59 -4.95 -0.74
N ALA A 74 8.27 -5.01 -0.94
CA ALA A 74 7.47 -3.84 -1.27
C ALA A 74 7.48 -2.81 -0.15
N ARG A 75 7.27 -1.55 -0.54
CA ARG A 75 7.32 -0.39 0.35
C ARG A 75 6.11 0.50 0.15
N ILE A 76 5.78 1.23 1.20
CA ILE A 76 4.81 2.32 1.14
C ILE A 76 5.55 3.61 1.46
N PHE A 77 5.46 4.60 0.57
CA PHE A 77 5.99 5.94 0.75
C PHE A 77 4.83 6.92 0.84
N VAL A 78 4.83 7.76 1.87
CA VAL A 78 3.77 8.77 2.06
C VAL A 78 4.37 10.13 2.35
N HIS A 79 3.75 11.19 1.83
CA HIS A 79 4.14 12.56 2.14
C HIS A 79 3.54 13.05 3.47
N LYS A 80 2.34 12.59 3.82
CA LYS A 80 1.75 12.77 5.15
C LYS A 80 1.06 11.49 5.61
N LEU A 81 1.59 10.89 6.68
CA LEU A 81 1.03 9.69 7.29
C LEU A 81 -0.18 10.05 8.17
N GLU A 82 -1.38 9.75 7.68
CA GLU A 82 -2.68 9.92 8.36
C GLU A 82 -3.56 8.66 8.20
N ALA A 83 -2.96 7.52 7.83
CA ALA A 83 -3.63 6.32 7.36
C ALA A 83 -4.42 5.58 8.45
N GLU A 84 -5.50 4.92 8.03
CA GLU A 84 -6.27 3.99 8.86
C GLU A 84 -5.54 2.65 9.02
N LEU A 85 -4.95 2.16 7.93
CA LEU A 85 -4.28 0.86 7.86
C LEU A 85 -3.16 0.88 6.82
N LEU A 86 -2.06 0.23 7.18
CA LEU A 86 -0.96 -0.09 6.25
C LEU A 86 -0.73 -1.60 6.24
N SER A 87 -0.47 -2.16 5.06
CA SER A 87 -0.14 -3.57 4.89
C SER A 87 0.97 -3.76 3.86
N ILE A 88 1.92 -4.64 4.14
CA ILE A 88 2.95 -5.09 3.21
C ILE A 88 2.97 -6.62 3.24
N ALA A 89 2.77 -7.27 2.10
CA ALA A 89 2.79 -8.73 1.97
C ALA A 89 1.90 -9.48 2.99
N GLY A 90 0.77 -8.89 3.36
CA GLY A 90 -0.18 -9.46 4.32
C GLY A 90 0.13 -9.15 5.79
N CYS A 91 1.27 -8.55 6.12
CA CYS A 91 1.56 -8.01 7.44
C CYS A 91 0.93 -6.62 7.57
N PHE A 92 -0.07 -6.47 8.44
CA PHE A 92 -0.83 -5.23 8.59
C PHE A 92 -0.61 -4.55 9.94
N LYS A 93 -0.69 -3.22 9.92
CA LYS A 93 -0.75 -2.35 11.09
C LYS A 93 -2.01 -1.48 10.99
N VAL A 94 -2.90 -1.63 11.96
CA VAL A 94 -4.08 -0.75 12.12
C VAL A 94 -3.74 0.33 13.14
N PHE A 95 -4.20 1.56 12.90
CA PHE A 95 -4.00 2.71 13.77
C PHE A 95 -5.28 3.06 14.53
N GLU A 96 -5.82 2.13 15.33
CA GLU A 96 -7.06 2.33 16.11
C GLU A 96 -6.90 3.44 17.17
N ASP A 97 -5.76 3.47 17.86
CA ASP A 97 -5.39 4.54 18.81
C ASP A 97 -4.75 5.76 18.09
N GLY A 98 -4.79 5.76 16.76
CA GLY A 98 -4.15 6.73 15.90
C GLY A 98 -2.65 6.49 15.68
N ILE A 99 -2.08 7.34 14.83
CA ILE A 99 -0.66 7.27 14.45
C ILE A 99 0.21 7.91 15.53
N PRO A 100 1.37 7.31 15.90
CA PRO A 100 2.32 7.91 16.84
C PRO A 100 2.70 9.33 16.45
N GLU A 101 2.78 10.24 17.44
CA GLU A 101 3.03 11.67 17.19
C GLU A 101 4.35 11.93 16.47
N GLU A 102 5.32 11.04 16.63
CA GLU A 102 6.63 11.14 16.00
C GLU A 102 6.57 11.07 14.48
N VAL A 103 5.55 10.40 13.92
CA VAL A 103 5.41 10.16 12.48
C VAL A 103 4.09 10.69 11.90
N ARG A 104 3.12 11.06 12.74
CA ARG A 104 1.83 11.61 12.31
C ARG A 104 1.99 12.85 11.46
N GLY A 105 1.34 12.87 10.30
CA GLY A 105 1.35 14.00 9.37
C GLY A 105 2.70 14.29 8.71
N LYS A 106 3.73 13.47 8.97
CA LYS A 106 5.06 13.60 8.38
C LYS A 106 5.22 12.69 7.18
N ALA A 107 6.25 12.97 6.38
CA ALA A 107 6.69 12.04 5.36
C ALA A 107 7.26 10.79 6.04
N ALA A 108 6.89 9.62 5.53
CA ALA A 108 7.29 8.35 6.11
C ALA A 108 7.51 7.30 5.02
N GLN A 109 8.42 6.38 5.33
CA GLN A 109 8.62 5.14 4.60
C GLN A 109 8.21 3.99 5.50
N ILE A 110 7.44 3.06 4.96
CA ILE A 110 7.03 1.83 5.65
C ILE A 110 7.59 0.65 4.87
N HIS A 111 8.24 -0.25 5.59
CA HIS A 111 8.81 -1.49 5.09
C HIS A 111 8.72 -2.57 6.17
N LEU A 112 8.90 -3.83 5.77
CA LEU A 112 9.10 -4.92 6.71
C LEU A 112 10.57 -5.00 7.11
N GLU A 113 10.83 -5.34 8.37
CA GLU A 113 12.17 -5.69 8.87
C GLU A 113 12.23 -7.19 9.17
N GLY A 114 13.37 -7.82 8.87
CA GLY A 114 13.64 -9.20 9.27
C GLY A 114 13.13 -10.29 8.32
N THR A 115 13.00 -10.00 7.02
CA THR A 115 12.75 -11.00 5.98
C THR A 115 14.01 -11.69 5.46
#